data_AF-A0A1Q7YJ45-F1
#
_entry.id   AF-A0A1Q7YJ45-F1
#
_cell.length_a   1.000
_cell.length_b   1.000
_cell.length_c   1.000
_cell.angle_alpha   90.00
_cell.angle_beta   90.00
_cell.angle_gamma   90.00
#
_symmetry.space_group_name_H-M   'P 1'
#
loop_
_entity.id
_entity.type
_entity.pdbx_description
1 polymer ?
#
loop_
_entity_poly.entity_id
_entity_poly.type
_entity_poly.pdbx_seq_one_letter_code
_entity_poly.pdbx_strand_id
1 'polypeptide(L)'
;MIAACLLLAVTTAASAYAQQRGATQTPARPAPATAAPADNGPVPAATIALVDVEALSDDQHGITKLVNAMKRVDAEFATRRQELQALQTKVTNLQDEIKKTATIASPATIQQKQDQLEQMQRELQFKAQGAQADYQRRMTEIVGPIYDDIGKALENFARAHNITM
;
A
#
# COMPACT_ATOMS: atom_id res chain seq x y z
N MET A 1 9.29 14.26 50.42
CA MET A 1 8.41 15.41 50.73
C MET A 1 8.22 16.17 49.44
N ILE A 2 7.14 15.91 48.68
CA ILE A 2 5.82 16.59 48.74
C ILE A 2 5.97 18.12 48.70
N ALA A 3 5.56 18.72 47.57
CA ALA A 3 4.74 19.93 47.48
C ALA A 3 4.59 20.27 45.98
N ALA A 4 3.51 19.88 45.32
CA ALA A 4 2.16 20.47 45.38
C ALA A 4 2.06 21.81 44.64
N CYS A 5 1.33 21.75 43.52
CA CYS A 5 0.35 22.70 43.03
C CYS A 5 0.68 24.20 43.05
N LEU A 6 0.57 24.85 41.90
CA LEU A 6 -0.51 25.81 41.67
C LEU A 6 -0.63 26.19 40.18
N LEU A 7 -1.79 25.83 39.62
CA LEU A 7 -2.41 26.48 38.48
C LEU A 7 -2.61 27.97 38.79
N LEU A 8 -2.43 28.84 37.79
CA LEU A 8 -3.37 29.94 37.48
C LEU A 8 -3.00 30.62 36.16
N ALA A 9 -4.06 30.87 35.38
CA ALA A 9 -4.06 31.42 34.04
C ALA A 9 -4.17 32.96 34.04
N VAL A 10 -4.27 33.50 32.82
CA VAL A 10 -4.88 34.81 32.43
C VAL A 10 -3.89 35.88 31.90
N THR A 11 -3.68 35.77 30.59
CA THR A 11 -3.85 36.75 29.48
C THR A 11 -3.40 38.23 29.54
N THR A 12 -2.92 38.65 28.34
CA THR A 12 -2.97 39.95 27.62
C THR A 12 -1.94 41.05 27.89
N ALA A 13 -1.08 41.30 26.90
CA ALA A 13 -1.15 42.44 25.94
C ALA A 13 0.23 43.05 25.59
N ALA A 14 0.52 43.05 24.27
CA ALA A 14 1.15 44.10 23.45
C ALA A 14 2.40 44.85 23.99
N SER A 15 3.48 45.10 23.24
CA SER A 15 3.50 45.66 21.88
C SER A 15 4.94 45.68 21.32
N ALA A 16 5.02 45.67 19.99
CA ALA A 16 5.94 46.44 19.16
C ALA A 16 7.47 46.16 19.24
N TYR A 17 7.96 45.47 18.21
CA TYR A 17 9.04 46.07 17.41
C TYR A 17 8.60 46.14 15.95
N ALA A 18 8.72 47.35 15.43
CA ALA A 18 8.50 47.72 14.05
C ALA A 18 9.41 46.93 13.10
N GLN A 19 8.91 46.58 11.91
CA GLN A 19 9.60 47.00 10.69
C GLN A 19 8.63 47.09 9.52
N GLN A 20 8.47 48.34 9.09
CA GLN A 20 7.78 48.81 7.90
C GLN A 20 8.54 48.39 6.63
N ARG A 21 7.87 47.73 5.69
CA ARG A 21 8.25 47.73 4.26
C ARG A 21 7.03 47.55 3.37
N GLY A 22 6.93 48.45 2.38
CA GLY A 22 6.39 48.15 1.06
C GLY A 22 4.88 48.20 0.90
N ALA A 23 4.39 49.26 0.27
CA ALA A 23 3.06 49.29 -0.31
C ALA A 23 2.96 48.28 -1.47
N THR A 24 2.03 47.34 -1.34
CA THR A 24 1.34 46.70 -2.48
C THR A 24 -0.13 46.58 -2.09
N GLN A 25 -0.99 47.31 -2.80
CA GLN A 25 -2.43 47.23 -2.66
C GLN A 25 -2.90 45.88 -3.21
N THR A 26 -3.37 44.99 -2.33
CA THR A 26 -4.05 43.76 -2.73
C THR A 26 -5.52 44.07 -3.01
N PRO A 27 -6.10 43.69 -4.17
CA PRO A 27 -7.52 43.82 -4.42
C PRO A 27 -8.33 43.06 -3.36
N ALA A 28 -9.41 43.68 -2.89
CA ALA A 28 -10.31 43.09 -1.91
C ALA A 28 -10.84 41.74 -2.40
N ARG A 29 -10.59 40.68 -1.61
CA ARG A 29 -11.22 39.36 -1.78
C ARG A 29 -12.72 39.52 -1.56
N PRO A 30 -13.60 39.07 -2.48
CA PRO A 30 -15.03 39.01 -2.20
C PRO A 30 -15.25 38.10 -0.97
N ALA A 31 -16.09 38.55 -0.05
CA ALA A 31 -16.52 37.74 1.08
C ALA A 31 -17.11 36.41 0.58
N PRO A 32 -16.83 35.26 1.22
CA PRO A 32 -17.49 34.02 0.87
C PRO A 32 -18.99 34.20 1.08
N ALA A 33 -19.76 34.07 -0.01
CA ALA A 33 -21.20 33.95 0.09
C ALA A 33 -21.51 32.72 0.96
N THR A 34 -22.27 32.92 2.03
CA THR A 34 -22.87 31.84 2.80
C THR A 34 -23.70 31.02 1.81
N ALA A 35 -23.24 29.81 1.49
CA ALA A 35 -24.04 28.86 0.73
C ALA A 35 -25.31 28.58 1.51
N ALA A 36 -26.47 28.75 0.85
CA ALA A 36 -27.74 28.32 1.40
C ALA A 36 -27.67 26.82 1.76
N PRO A 37 -28.35 26.37 2.83
CA PRO A 37 -28.43 24.94 3.13
C PRO A 37 -28.97 24.21 1.91
N ALA A 38 -28.28 23.14 1.51
CA ALA A 38 -28.72 22.28 0.43
C ALA A 38 -30.13 21.76 0.75
N ASP A 39 -31.04 21.93 -0.21
CA ASP A 39 -32.38 21.38 -0.17
C ASP A 39 -32.27 19.85 -0.12
N ASN A 40 -32.53 19.27 1.06
CA ASN A 40 -32.63 17.83 1.25
C ASN A 40 -34.04 17.40 0.83
N GLY A 41 -34.35 17.54 -0.45
CA GLY A 41 -35.55 16.98 -1.03
C GLY A 41 -35.61 15.46 -0.77
N PRO A 42 -36.80 14.84 -0.78
CA PRO A 42 -36.95 13.41 -0.52
C PRO A 42 -36.01 12.60 -1.41
N VAL A 43 -35.02 11.94 -0.82
CA VAL A 43 -34.17 11.01 -1.56
C VAL A 43 -35.09 9.88 -2.03
N PRO A 44 -35.24 9.66 -3.35
CA PRO A 44 -36.07 8.56 -3.84
C PRO A 44 -35.59 7.25 -3.21
N ALA A 45 -36.53 6.36 -2.87
CA ALA A 45 -36.21 5.09 -2.25
C ALA A 45 -35.26 4.28 -3.16
N ALA A 46 -33.97 4.34 -2.85
CA ALA A 46 -32.92 3.66 -3.61
C ALA A 46 -32.71 2.26 -3.01
N THR A 47 -32.80 1.24 -3.85
CA THR A 47 -32.36 -0.10 -3.48
C THR A 47 -30.85 -0.15 -3.60
N ILE A 48 -30.16 -0.39 -2.47
CA ILE A 48 -28.71 -0.51 -2.37
C ILE A 48 -28.35 -2.00 -2.25
N ALA A 49 -27.33 -2.44 -3.00
CA ALA A 49 -26.77 -3.80 -2.90
C ALA A 49 -25.34 -3.78 -2.35
N LEU A 50 -24.98 -4.79 -1.57
CA LEU A 50 -23.62 -5.02 -1.11
C LEU A 50 -23.03 -6.19 -1.90
N VAL A 51 -21.81 -6.00 -2.41
CA VAL A 51 -21.05 -7.05 -3.08
C VAL A 51 -19.85 -7.39 -2.23
N ASP A 52 -19.74 -8.65 -1.84
CA ASP A 52 -18.54 -9.19 -1.20
C ASP A 52 -17.51 -9.54 -2.28
N VAL A 53 -16.48 -8.70 -2.41
CA VAL A 53 -15.42 -8.85 -3.41
C VAL A 53 -14.48 -10.01 -3.05
N GLU A 54 -14.34 -10.35 -1.76
CA GLU A 54 -13.50 -11.48 -1.33
C GLU A 54 -14.15 -12.80 -1.76
N ALA A 55 -15.48 -12.90 -1.63
CA ALA A 55 -16.25 -14.05 -2.10
C ALA A 55 -16.11 -14.30 -3.61
N LEU A 56 -15.88 -13.26 -4.42
CA LEU A 56 -15.66 -13.42 -5.88
C LEU A 56 -14.34 -14.14 -6.19
N SER A 57 -13.34 -13.97 -5.33
CA SER A 57 -12.02 -14.61 -5.45
C SER A 57 -11.89 -15.90 -4.63
N ASP A 58 -12.96 -16.34 -3.94
CA ASP A 58 -12.94 -17.57 -3.16
C ASP A 58 -12.75 -18.81 -4.04
N ASP A 59 -11.94 -19.76 -3.56
CA ASP A 59 -11.56 -20.92 -4.36
C ASP A 59 -12.72 -21.90 -4.60
N GLN A 60 -13.74 -21.89 -3.73
CA GLN A 60 -14.84 -22.85 -3.75
C GLN A 60 -16.13 -22.24 -4.30
N HIS A 61 -16.41 -20.99 -3.97
CA HIS A 61 -17.68 -20.30 -4.30
C HIS A 61 -17.50 -19.07 -5.20
N GLY A 62 -16.26 -18.72 -5.53
CA GLY A 62 -15.95 -17.56 -6.35
C GLY A 62 -16.16 -17.75 -7.84
N ILE A 63 -15.82 -16.71 -8.59
CA ILE A 63 -15.93 -16.71 -10.04
C ILE A 63 -14.79 -17.58 -10.60
N THR A 64 -15.14 -18.74 -11.14
CA THR A 64 -14.17 -19.73 -11.65
C THR A 64 -13.14 -19.12 -12.61
N LYS A 65 -13.54 -18.16 -13.45
CA LYS A 65 -12.61 -17.44 -14.35
C LYS A 65 -11.57 -16.62 -13.59
N LEU A 66 -12.00 -15.90 -12.55
CA LEU A 66 -11.13 -15.08 -11.69
C LEU A 66 -10.15 -15.98 -10.92
N VAL A 67 -10.65 -17.02 -10.26
CA VAL A 67 -9.83 -17.97 -9.51
C VAL A 67 -8.79 -18.65 -10.39
N ASN A 68 -9.19 -19.15 -11.57
CA ASN A 68 -8.27 -19.79 -12.50
C ASN A 68 -7.20 -18.82 -13.04
N ALA A 69 -7.57 -17.56 -13.27
CA ALA A 69 -6.65 -16.52 -13.70
C ALA A 69 -5.59 -16.21 -12.64
N MET A 70 -6.00 -16.09 -11.36
CA MET A 70 -5.07 -15.91 -10.24
C MET A 70 -4.13 -17.12 -10.08
N LYS A 71 -4.67 -18.35 -10.09
CA LYS A 71 -3.88 -19.59 -10.02
C LYS A 71 -2.86 -19.70 -11.16
N ARG A 72 -3.23 -19.23 -12.36
CA ARG A 72 -2.32 -19.19 -13.50
C ARG A 72 -1.15 -18.25 -13.24
N VAL A 73 -1.42 -17.03 -12.75
CA VAL A 73 -0.35 -16.10 -12.38
C VAL A 73 0.53 -16.73 -11.29
N ASP A 74 -0.05 -17.31 -10.24
CA ASP A 74 0.74 -17.94 -9.18
C ASP A 74 1.62 -19.10 -9.66
N ALA A 75 1.13 -19.89 -10.62
CA ALA A 75 1.89 -20.96 -11.26
C ALA A 75 3.05 -20.41 -12.10
N GLU A 76 2.85 -19.33 -12.86
CA GLU A 76 3.89 -18.65 -13.65
C GLU A 76 5.05 -18.15 -12.76
N PHE A 77 4.77 -17.80 -11.51
CA PHE A 77 5.76 -17.27 -10.56
C PHE A 77 6.25 -18.28 -9.53
N ALA A 78 5.76 -19.53 -9.56
CA ALA A 78 6.13 -20.56 -8.58
C ALA A 78 7.63 -20.86 -8.58
N THR A 79 8.24 -21.00 -9.76
CA THR A 79 9.68 -21.24 -9.90
C THR A 79 10.51 -20.07 -9.37
N ARG A 80 10.13 -18.83 -9.71
CA ARG A 80 10.84 -17.63 -9.21
C ARG A 80 10.77 -17.52 -7.68
N ARG A 81 9.63 -17.86 -7.09
CA ARG A 81 9.46 -17.90 -5.63
C ARG A 81 10.38 -18.95 -4.99
N GLN A 82 10.48 -20.13 -5.59
CA GLN A 82 11.40 -21.18 -5.13
C GLN A 82 12.87 -20.74 -5.25
N GLU A 83 13.25 -20.08 -6.33
CA GLU A 83 14.60 -19.54 -6.52
C GLU A 83 14.95 -18.48 -5.45
N LEU A 84 14.03 -17.54 -5.19
CA LEU A 84 14.21 -16.53 -4.15
C LEU A 84 14.34 -17.15 -2.76
N GLN A 85 13.52 -18.16 -2.45
CA GLN A 85 13.60 -18.88 -1.19
C GLN A 85 14.94 -19.61 -1.05
N ALA A 86 15.41 -20.28 -2.10
CA ALA A 86 16.70 -20.97 -2.10
C ALA A 86 17.87 -19.98 -1.92
N LEU A 87 17.81 -18.81 -2.57
CA LEU A 87 18.83 -17.76 -2.41
C LEU A 87 18.82 -17.18 -0.99
N GLN A 88 17.65 -16.93 -0.41
CA GLN A 88 17.51 -16.50 0.97
C GLN A 88 18.10 -17.52 1.95
N THR A 89 17.85 -18.82 1.75
CA THR A 89 18.45 -19.88 2.57
C THR A 89 19.98 -19.86 2.48
N LYS A 90 20.54 -19.69 1.27
CA LYS A 90 22.00 -19.58 1.08
C LYS A 90 22.58 -18.36 1.82
N VAL A 91 21.92 -17.21 1.74
CA VAL A 91 22.31 -15.98 2.46
C VAL A 91 22.35 -16.24 3.97
N THR A 92 21.28 -16.80 4.53
CA THR A 92 21.20 -17.10 5.97
C THR A 92 22.28 -18.09 6.39
N ASN A 93 22.47 -19.18 5.63
CA ASN A 93 23.49 -20.18 5.92
C ASN A 93 24.91 -19.61 5.90
N LEU A 94 25.23 -18.79 4.90
CA LEU A 94 26.54 -18.15 4.79
C LEU A 94 26.77 -17.14 5.92
N GLN A 95 25.73 -16.39 6.29
CA GLN A 95 25.80 -15.46 7.42
C GLN A 95 26.08 -16.19 8.74
N ASP A 96 25.44 -17.34 8.96
CA ASP A 96 25.68 -18.16 10.15
C ASP A 96 27.06 -18.83 10.13
N GLU A 97 27.54 -19.25 8.97
CA GLU A 97 28.89 -19.77 8.81
C GLU A 97 29.95 -18.71 9.14
N ILE A 98 29.78 -17.47 8.66
CA ILE A 98 30.66 -16.35 9.00
C ILE A 98 30.68 -16.14 10.52
N LYS A 99 29.51 -16.09 11.18
CA LYS A 99 29.43 -15.93 12.64
C LYS A 99 30.15 -17.04 13.41
N LYS A 100 29.98 -18.29 12.98
CA LYS A 100 30.60 -19.47 13.62
C LYS A 100 32.11 -19.52 13.41
N THR A 101 32.58 -19.06 12.27
CA THR A 101 34.00 -19.16 11.87
C THR A 101 34.79 -17.88 12.13
N ALA A 102 34.12 -16.78 12.51
CA ALA A 102 34.74 -15.45 12.70
C ALA A 102 35.97 -15.43 13.62
N THR A 103 36.02 -16.32 14.62
CA THR A 103 37.13 -16.39 15.60
C THR A 103 38.15 -17.48 15.30
N ILE A 104 37.90 -18.34 14.30
CA ILE A 104 38.67 -19.56 14.03
C ILE A 104 39.31 -19.50 12.63
N ALA A 105 38.62 -18.90 11.66
CA ALA A 105 39.11 -18.77 10.29
C ALA A 105 40.06 -17.57 10.12
N SER A 106 40.86 -17.63 9.06
CA SER A 106 41.73 -16.51 8.70
C SER A 106 40.93 -15.26 8.31
N PRO A 107 41.45 -14.04 8.54
CA PRO A 107 40.78 -12.81 8.12
C PRO A 107 40.47 -12.77 6.61
N ALA A 108 41.35 -13.31 5.77
CA ALA A 108 41.14 -13.37 4.32
C ALA A 108 39.95 -14.27 3.94
N THR A 109 39.79 -15.42 4.61
CA THR A 109 38.65 -16.32 4.41
C THR A 109 37.33 -15.67 4.83
N ILE A 110 37.34 -14.94 5.96
CA ILE A 110 36.15 -14.22 6.42
C ILE A 110 35.79 -13.10 5.44
N GLN A 111 36.77 -12.34 4.96
CA GLN A 111 36.54 -11.29 3.97
C GLN A 111 35.91 -11.85 2.69
N GLN A 112 36.45 -12.95 2.14
CA GLN A 112 35.89 -13.58 0.95
C GLN A 112 34.43 -14.01 1.15
N LYS A 113 34.08 -14.55 2.32
CA LYS A 113 32.70 -14.93 2.65
C LYS A 113 31.80 -13.70 2.81
N GLN A 114 32.31 -12.60 3.38
CA GLN A 114 31.57 -11.35 3.47
C GLN A 114 31.29 -10.77 2.08
N ASP A 115 32.27 -10.74 1.19
CA ASP A 115 32.10 -10.26 -0.18
C ASP A 115 31.05 -11.10 -0.93
N GLN A 116 31.09 -12.44 -0.76
CA GLN A 116 30.10 -13.35 -1.32
C GLN A 116 28.70 -13.11 -0.73
N LEU A 117 28.61 -12.87 0.59
CA LEU A 117 27.34 -12.57 1.26
C LEU A 117 26.73 -11.29 0.70
N GLU A 118 27.52 -10.23 0.54
CA GLU A 118 27.06 -8.97 -0.03
C GLU A 118 26.59 -9.14 -1.47
N GLN A 119 27.31 -9.92 -2.28
CA GLN A 119 26.90 -10.23 -3.66
C GLN A 119 25.54 -10.93 -3.69
N MET A 120 25.35 -11.96 -2.85
CA MET A 120 24.09 -12.71 -2.77
C MET A 120 22.94 -11.85 -2.25
N GLN A 121 23.20 -10.95 -1.29
CA GLN A 121 22.19 -10.02 -0.79
C GLN A 121 21.73 -9.02 -1.85
N ARG A 122 22.66 -8.46 -2.64
CA ARG A 122 22.32 -7.59 -3.77
C ARG A 122 21.50 -8.32 -4.82
N GLU A 123 21.93 -9.54 -5.19
CA GLU A 123 21.20 -10.37 -6.15
C GLU A 123 19.79 -10.69 -5.64
N LEU A 124 19.65 -11.06 -4.37
CA LEU A 124 18.37 -11.35 -3.75
C LEU A 124 17.45 -10.13 -3.79
N GLN A 125 17.95 -8.95 -3.40
CA GLN A 125 17.16 -7.72 -3.41
C GLN A 125 16.70 -7.39 -4.83
N PHE A 126 17.61 -7.44 -5.81
CA PHE A 126 17.29 -7.17 -7.21
C PHE A 126 16.25 -8.14 -7.76
N LYS A 127 16.44 -9.45 -7.56
CA LYS A 127 15.50 -10.48 -8.03
C LYS A 127 14.15 -10.37 -7.32
N ALA A 128 14.13 -10.06 -6.02
CA ALA A 128 12.89 -9.91 -5.26
C ALA A 128 12.08 -8.72 -5.77
N GLN A 129 12.72 -7.56 -5.97
CA GLN A 129 12.06 -6.38 -6.52
C GLN A 129 11.53 -6.62 -7.94
N GLY A 130 12.35 -7.23 -8.81
CA GLY A 130 11.94 -7.59 -10.17
C GLY A 130 10.78 -8.58 -10.18
N ALA A 131 10.85 -9.63 -9.36
CA ALA A 131 9.77 -10.62 -9.25
C ALA A 131 8.47 -10.02 -8.73
N GLN A 132 8.53 -9.11 -7.75
CA GLN A 132 7.35 -8.43 -7.22
C GLN A 132 6.71 -7.52 -8.27
N ALA A 133 7.52 -6.70 -8.95
CA ALA A 133 7.03 -5.80 -10.00
C ALA A 133 6.40 -6.58 -11.16
N ASP A 134 7.05 -7.67 -11.58
CA ASP A 134 6.56 -8.57 -12.61
C ASP A 134 5.25 -9.23 -12.19
N TYR A 135 5.16 -9.73 -10.96
CA TYR A 135 3.95 -10.36 -10.43
C TYR A 135 2.78 -9.37 -10.42
N GLN A 136 3.00 -8.17 -9.88
CA GLN A 136 1.96 -7.15 -9.79
C GLN A 136 1.43 -6.77 -11.17
N ARG A 137 2.34 -6.58 -12.15
CA ARG A 137 1.96 -6.29 -13.53
C ARG A 137 1.17 -7.44 -14.15
N ARG A 138 1.64 -8.69 -14.00
CA ARG A 138 0.94 -9.86 -14.55
C ARG A 138 -0.42 -10.07 -13.92
N MET A 139 -0.55 -9.82 -12.62
CA MET A 139 -1.82 -9.82 -11.92
C MET A 139 -2.78 -8.81 -12.54
N THR A 140 -2.35 -7.56 -12.75
CA THR A 140 -3.19 -6.53 -13.39
C THR A 140 -3.53 -6.87 -14.85
N GLU A 141 -2.57 -7.35 -15.65
CA GLU A 141 -2.79 -7.71 -17.06
C GLU A 141 -3.81 -8.83 -17.24
N ILE A 142 -3.75 -9.85 -16.38
CA ILE A 142 -4.56 -11.06 -16.51
C ILE A 142 -5.91 -10.90 -15.80
N VAL A 143 -5.91 -10.28 -14.62
CA VAL A 143 -7.10 -10.19 -13.77
C VAL A 143 -7.91 -8.91 -14.04
N GLY A 144 -7.26 -7.83 -14.49
CA GLY A 144 -7.93 -6.55 -14.79
C GLY A 144 -9.14 -6.68 -15.71
N PRO A 145 -9.02 -7.31 -16.90
CA PRO A 145 -10.15 -7.51 -17.80
C PRO A 145 -11.28 -8.34 -17.19
N ILE A 146 -10.97 -9.24 -16.25
CA ILE A 146 -11.96 -10.05 -15.57
C ILE A 146 -12.77 -9.19 -14.60
N TYR A 147 -12.14 -8.25 -13.89
CA TYR A 147 -12.85 -7.27 -13.06
C TYR A 147 -13.77 -6.36 -13.88
N ASP A 148 -13.37 -5.95 -15.08
CA ASP A 148 -14.23 -5.18 -15.98
C ASP A 148 -15.48 -5.97 -16.39
N ASP A 149 -15.31 -7.26 -16.72
CA ASP A 149 -16.41 -8.15 -17.07
C ASP A 149 -17.34 -8.41 -15.88
N ILE A 150 -16.77 -8.55 -14.67
CA ILE A 150 -17.55 -8.63 -13.42
C ILE A 150 -18.37 -7.36 -13.22
N GLY A 151 -17.77 -6.18 -13.39
CA GLY A 151 -18.44 -4.90 -13.26
C GLY A 151 -19.63 -4.77 -14.22
N LYS A 152 -19.45 -5.12 -15.50
CA LYS A 152 -20.54 -5.14 -16.49
C LYS A 152 -21.65 -6.12 -16.12
N ALA A 153 -21.30 -7.31 -15.63
CA ALA A 153 -22.29 -8.29 -15.18
C ALA A 153 -23.09 -7.79 -13.98
N LEU A 154 -22.44 -7.13 -13.03
CA LEU A 154 -23.06 -6.50 -11.88
C LEU A 154 -24.00 -5.35 -12.29
N GLU A 155 -23.59 -4.49 -13.23
CA GLU A 155 -24.46 -3.41 -13.74
C GLU A 155 -25.72 -3.96 -14.42
N ASN A 156 -25.56 -5.00 -15.24
CA ASN A 156 -26.69 -5.67 -15.88
C ASN A 156 -27.65 -6.28 -14.84
N PHE A 157 -27.11 -6.87 -13.77
CA PHE A 157 -27.90 -7.40 -12.66
C PHE A 157 -28.64 -6.27 -11.94
N ALA A 158 -27.95 -5.20 -11.56
CA ALA A 158 -28.59 -4.06 -10.90
C ALA A 158 -29.73 -3.46 -11.72
N ARG A 159 -29.52 -3.27 -13.03
CA ARG A 159 -30.55 -2.76 -13.94
C ARG A 159 -31.77 -3.68 -14.01
N ALA A 160 -31.56 -5.00 -14.08
CA ALA A 160 -32.64 -5.98 -14.08
C ALA A 160 -33.43 -5.99 -12.75
N HIS A 161 -32.78 -5.61 -11.65
CA HIS A 161 -33.36 -5.64 -10.31
C HIS A 161 -33.75 -4.25 -9.75
N ASN A 162 -33.72 -3.18 -10.57
CA ASN A 162 -33.99 -1.80 -10.15
C ASN A 162 -33.12 -1.34 -8.95
N ILE A 163 -31.89 -1.85 -8.89
CA ILE A 163 -30.87 -1.45 -7.91
C ILE A 163 -30.12 -0.26 -8.53
N THR A 164 -29.99 0.83 -7.77
CA THR A 164 -29.17 1.97 -8.19
C THR A 164 -27.76 1.74 -7.67
N MET A 165 -26.79 1.59 -8.58
CA MET A 165 -25.36 1.38 -8.29
C MET A 165 -24.62 2.71 -8.18
#